data_AF-A0AAV8VNP8-F1
#
_entry.id   AF-A0AAV8VNP8-F1
#
_cell.length_a   1.000
_cell.length_b   1.000
_cell.length_c   1.000
_cell.angle_alpha   90.00
_cell.angle_beta   90.00
_cell.angle_gamma   90.00
#
_symmetry.space_group_name_H-M   'P 1'
#
loop_
_entity.id
_entity.type
_entity.pdbx_description
1 polymer ?
#
loop_
_entity_poly.entity_id
_entity_poly.type
_entity_poly.pdbx_seq_one_letter_code
_entity_poly.pdbx_strand_id
1 'polypeptide(L)'
;MITGYVIRRCLIPAAAVVVEANTKPQSETEQLCRPSELPIYTPEPVQSTASVCKEEGELPGYLEDIFRNVRITLTKYNQEFQAYKKVGLDQLEKSKENIECVVDYLQEENNTLPKAGAIGIGALTGLIFGLRGGLFKRTLYATTGALSMGALCYPKEAAVYAETGITEAKKYITIAYNFVYGVKKDDPPLELPSLPKFPSSFSEAWDSVKSTFVSDEKTSKPQEKAVEQASKPGVTEK
;
A
#
# COMPACT_ATOMS: atom_id res chain seq x y z
N MET A 1 -3.82 -1.49 35.06
CA MET A 1 -2.97 -2.43 34.29
C MET A 1 -3.68 -3.78 34.10
N ILE A 2 -4.87 -3.84 33.47
CA ILE A 2 -5.62 -5.12 33.30
C ILE A 2 -6.08 -5.35 31.85
N THR A 3 -5.99 -4.35 30.97
CA THR A 3 -6.51 -4.41 29.60
C THR A 3 -5.60 -5.09 28.57
N GLY A 4 -4.39 -5.51 28.94
CA GLY A 4 -3.41 -6.09 27.99
C GLY A 4 -3.47 -7.61 27.83
N TYR A 5 -4.06 -8.34 28.77
CA TYR A 5 -3.88 -9.80 28.84
C TYR A 5 -4.89 -10.60 28.01
N VAL A 6 -6.04 -10.01 27.66
CA VAL A 6 -7.16 -10.73 27.02
C VAL A 6 -6.99 -10.83 25.49
N ILE A 7 -6.34 -9.85 24.86
CA ILE A 7 -6.25 -9.76 23.39
C ILE A 7 -5.25 -10.79 22.81
N ARG A 8 -4.31 -11.29 23.61
CA ARG A 8 -3.24 -12.18 23.14
C ARG A 8 -3.65 -13.65 22.95
N ARG A 9 -4.89 -14.03 23.27
CA ARG A 9 -5.37 -15.43 23.20
C ARG A 9 -6.21 -15.77 21.97
N CYS A 10 -6.47 -14.83 21.06
CA CYS A 10 -7.32 -15.09 19.88
C CYS A 10 -6.56 -15.46 18.60
N LEU A 11 -5.23 -15.58 18.61
CA LEU A 11 -4.43 -15.78 17.39
C LEU A 11 -3.41 -16.92 17.54
N ILE A 12 -3.88 -18.17 17.53
CA ILE A 12 -3.07 -19.34 17.14
C ILE A 12 -3.99 -20.32 16.38
N PRO A 13 -3.87 -20.47 15.05
CA PRO A 13 -4.54 -21.53 14.31
C PRO A 13 -3.78 -22.85 14.47
N ALA A 14 -4.45 -23.88 14.96
CA ALA A 14 -3.94 -25.24 15.02
C ALA A 14 -4.17 -25.92 13.66
N ALA A 15 -3.11 -26.10 12.88
CA ALA A 15 -3.10 -26.94 11.69
C ALA A 15 -2.20 -28.16 11.96
N ALA A 16 -2.82 -29.31 12.22
CA ALA A 16 -2.14 -30.60 12.22
C ALA A 16 -2.81 -31.44 11.12
N VAL A 17 -2.14 -31.53 9.97
CA VAL A 17 -2.48 -32.47 8.90
C VAL A 17 -1.64 -33.72 9.15
N VAL A 18 -2.30 -34.82 9.48
CA VAL A 18 -1.69 -36.16 9.52
C VAL A 18 -2.09 -36.87 8.23
N VAL A 19 -1.11 -37.15 7.37
CA VAL A 19 -1.25 -38.05 6.22
C VAL A 19 -0.40 -39.27 6.50
N GLU A 20 -1.06 -40.42 6.65
CA GLU A 20 -0.41 -41.73 6.69
C GLU A 20 -0.65 -42.41 5.35
N ALA A 21 0.42 -42.58 4.56
CA ALA A 21 0.39 -43.34 3.31
C ALA A 21 0.92 -44.76 3.60
N ASN A 22 0.05 -45.76 3.50
CA ASN A 22 0.42 -47.17 3.56
C ASN A 22 0.49 -47.70 2.12
N THR A 23 1.69 -48.08 1.67
CA THR A 23 1.88 -48.74 0.36
C THR A 23 2.73 -49.98 0.55
N LYS A 24 2.14 -51.15 0.26
CA LYS A 24 2.85 -52.45 0.21
C LYS A 24 3.81 -52.48 -1.00
N PRO A 25 4.97 -53.16 -0.92
CA PRO A 25 5.76 -53.47 -2.09
C PRO A 25 5.19 -54.70 -2.81
N GLN A 26 4.97 -54.59 -4.13
CA GLN A 26 4.72 -55.75 -4.99
C GLN A 26 5.99 -56.01 -5.80
N SER A 27 6.47 -57.24 -5.69
CA SER A 27 7.65 -57.82 -6.32
C SER A 27 7.58 -57.81 -7.85
N GLU A 28 8.67 -57.40 -8.47
CA GLU A 28 8.93 -57.52 -9.90
C GLU A 28 9.21 -58.99 -10.25
N THR A 29 8.43 -59.57 -11.15
CA THR A 29 8.76 -60.82 -11.84
C THR A 29 9.15 -60.51 -13.27
N GLU A 30 10.40 -60.80 -13.63
CA GLU A 30 10.91 -60.67 -14.99
C GLU A 30 10.06 -61.50 -15.97
N GLN A 31 9.46 -60.82 -16.95
CA GLN A 31 8.62 -61.43 -17.97
C GLN A 31 9.51 -61.86 -19.15
N LEU A 32 9.87 -63.15 -19.20
CA LEU A 32 10.56 -63.74 -20.35
C LEU A 32 9.57 -63.90 -21.51
N CYS A 33 9.66 -63.04 -22.53
CA CYS A 33 8.84 -63.14 -23.75
C CYS A 33 9.22 -64.37 -24.59
N ARG A 34 8.20 -65.02 -25.17
CA ARG A 34 8.37 -66.18 -26.07
C ARG A 34 8.82 -65.71 -27.48
N PRO A 35 9.69 -66.46 -28.18
CA PRO A 35 10.16 -66.11 -29.53
C PRO A 35 9.06 -65.90 -30.58
N SER A 36 7.87 -66.45 -30.36
CA SER A 36 6.70 -66.29 -31.23
C SER A 36 5.96 -64.95 -31.06
N GLU A 37 6.29 -64.17 -30.03
CA GLU A 37 5.72 -62.84 -29.77
C GLU A 37 6.61 -61.70 -30.29
N LEU A 38 7.72 -62.04 -30.96
CA LEU A 38 8.54 -61.05 -31.64
C LEU A 38 7.94 -60.79 -33.04
N PRO A 39 7.55 -59.55 -33.39
CA PRO A 39 6.89 -59.27 -34.67
C PRO A 39 7.82 -59.63 -35.84
N ILE A 40 7.35 -60.55 -36.71
CA ILE A 40 8.17 -61.27 -37.70
C ILE A 40 8.42 -60.49 -39.01
N TYR A 41 7.64 -59.46 -39.36
CA TYR A 41 7.91 -58.58 -40.53
C TYR A 41 7.19 -57.23 -40.36
N THR A 42 7.71 -56.01 -40.55
CA THR A 42 8.95 -55.27 -40.21
C THR A 42 8.57 -53.80 -40.45
N PRO A 43 8.74 -52.82 -39.54
CA PRO A 43 8.92 -51.45 -39.99
C PRO A 43 10.35 -51.33 -40.56
N GLU A 44 10.47 -50.81 -41.79
CA GLU A 44 11.71 -50.60 -42.54
C GLU A 44 12.76 -49.73 -41.79
N PRO A 45 14.02 -49.74 -42.26
CA PRO A 45 15.19 -50.03 -41.44
C PRO A 45 15.88 -48.79 -40.86
N VAL A 46 16.71 -49.04 -39.86
CA VAL A 46 17.87 -48.20 -39.50
C VAL A 46 18.71 -47.90 -40.74
N GLN A 47 18.59 -46.68 -41.27
CA GLN A 47 19.69 -46.02 -41.98
C GLN A 47 20.00 -44.68 -41.32
N SER A 48 21.09 -44.74 -40.57
CA SER A 48 22.00 -43.66 -40.22
C SER A 48 22.08 -42.57 -41.28
N THR A 49 21.45 -41.42 -41.01
CA THR A 49 21.92 -40.13 -41.51
C THR A 49 21.77 -39.11 -40.39
N ALA A 50 22.92 -38.55 -40.01
CA ALA A 50 23.11 -37.27 -39.35
C ALA A 50 21.98 -36.74 -38.44
N SER A 51 22.25 -36.77 -37.13
CA SER A 51 21.75 -35.77 -36.17
C SER A 51 20.27 -35.44 -36.30
N VAL A 52 19.39 -36.42 -36.13
CA VAL A 52 18.04 -36.11 -35.62
C VAL A 52 18.06 -36.59 -34.20
N CYS A 53 18.19 -35.62 -33.30
CA CYS A 53 18.30 -35.76 -31.85
C CYS A 53 17.21 -36.68 -31.31
N LYS A 54 17.47 -38.00 -31.32
CA LYS A 54 17.04 -38.85 -30.24
C LYS A 54 17.95 -38.46 -29.09
N GLU A 55 17.51 -37.51 -28.27
CA GLU A 55 17.85 -37.63 -26.87
C GLU A 55 17.31 -39.01 -26.47
N GLU A 56 18.25 -39.94 -26.33
CA GLU A 56 18.08 -41.11 -25.49
C GLU A 56 17.45 -40.66 -24.17
N GLY A 57 16.80 -41.56 -23.44
CA GLY A 57 16.22 -41.25 -22.13
C GLY A 57 17.30 -40.82 -21.13
N GLU A 58 17.81 -39.60 -21.28
CA GLU A 58 18.66 -38.91 -20.34
C GLU A 58 17.72 -38.55 -19.20
N LEU A 59 17.91 -39.24 -18.08
CA LEU A 59 17.29 -38.85 -16.82
C LEU A 59 17.48 -37.34 -16.70
N PRO A 60 16.39 -36.56 -16.54
CA PRO A 60 16.47 -35.11 -16.63
C PRO A 60 17.58 -34.64 -15.70
N GLY A 61 18.50 -33.82 -16.24
CA GLY A 61 19.60 -33.32 -15.47
C GLY A 61 19.06 -32.65 -14.20
N TYR A 62 19.76 -32.77 -13.07
CA TYR A 62 19.32 -32.20 -11.79
C TYR A 62 18.89 -30.71 -11.91
N LEU A 63 19.56 -29.96 -12.79
CA LEU A 63 19.21 -28.57 -13.10
C LEU A 63 17.92 -28.41 -13.90
N GLU A 64 17.68 -29.29 -14.88
CA GLU A 64 16.46 -29.26 -15.71
C GLU A 64 15.22 -29.53 -14.87
N ASP A 65 15.32 -30.44 -13.91
CA ASP A 65 14.21 -30.74 -13.00
C ASP A 65 13.92 -29.56 -12.05
N ILE A 66 14.94 -28.82 -11.60
CA ILE A 66 14.74 -27.59 -10.82
C ILE A 66 14.04 -26.53 -11.66
N PHE A 67 14.51 -26.23 -12.87
CA PHE A 67 13.88 -25.23 -13.73
C PHE A 67 12.44 -25.63 -14.10
N ARG A 68 12.21 -26.92 -14.34
CA ARG A 68 10.88 -27.48 -14.57
C ARG A 68 9.97 -27.28 -13.35
N ASN A 69 10.45 -27.58 -12.15
CA ASN A 69 9.70 -27.40 -10.91
C ASN A 69 9.36 -25.93 -10.65
N VAL A 70 10.31 -25.01 -10.85
CA VAL A 70 10.05 -23.57 -10.73
C VAL A 70 9.01 -23.11 -11.76
N ARG A 71 9.10 -23.56 -13.01
CA ARG A 71 8.13 -23.18 -14.05
C ARG A 71 6.73 -23.72 -13.73
N ILE A 72 6.61 -24.98 -13.31
CA ILE A 72 5.34 -25.60 -12.96
C ILE A 72 4.72 -24.91 -11.74
N THR A 73 5.50 -24.64 -10.70
CA THR A 73 5.00 -23.96 -9.50
C THR A 73 4.54 -22.54 -9.82
N LEU A 74 5.35 -21.75 -10.55
CA LEU A 74 4.98 -20.39 -10.93
C LEU A 74 3.74 -20.34 -11.82
N THR A 75 3.60 -21.26 -12.78
CA THR A 75 2.42 -21.31 -13.64
C THR A 75 1.16 -21.72 -12.88
N LYS A 76 1.26 -22.67 -11.93
CA LYS A 76 0.16 -23.02 -11.01
C LYS A 76 -0.29 -21.82 -10.18
N TYR A 77 0.64 -21.13 -9.53
CA TYR A 77 0.32 -19.94 -8.74
C TYR A 77 -0.28 -18.82 -9.59
N ASN A 78 0.23 -18.59 -10.80
CA ASN A 78 -0.32 -17.56 -11.69
C ASN A 78 -1.77 -17.91 -12.09
N GLN A 79 -2.04 -19.17 -12.42
CA GLN A 79 -3.38 -19.65 -12.75
C GLN A 79 -4.36 -19.49 -11.58
N GLU A 80 -3.95 -19.87 -10.37
CA GLU A 80 -4.75 -19.68 -9.15
C GLU A 80 -4.99 -18.20 -8.86
N PHE A 81 -3.96 -17.36 -9.00
CA PHE A 81 -4.08 -15.92 -8.79
C PHE A 81 -5.03 -15.26 -9.78
N GLN A 82 -5.02 -15.70 -11.04
CA GLN A 82 -5.97 -15.22 -12.06
C GLN A 82 -7.42 -15.63 -11.73
N ALA A 83 -7.63 -16.82 -11.15
CA ALA A 83 -8.95 -17.25 -10.70
C ALA A 83 -9.44 -16.39 -9.52
N TYR A 84 -8.59 -16.15 -8.51
CA TYR A 84 -8.92 -15.26 -7.40
C TYR A 84 -9.14 -13.82 -7.85
N LYS A 85 -8.37 -13.34 -8.83
CA LYS A 85 -8.52 -11.99 -9.38
C LYS A 85 -9.91 -11.82 -10.02
N LYS A 86 -10.40 -12.80 -10.78
CA LYS A 86 -11.75 -12.74 -11.37
C LYS A 86 -12.83 -12.64 -10.29
N VAL A 87 -12.80 -13.54 -9.31
CA VAL A 87 -13.76 -13.52 -8.18
C VAL A 87 -13.66 -12.22 -7.37
N GLY A 88 -12.43 -11.72 -7.16
CA GLY A 88 -12.17 -10.47 -6.48
C GLY A 88 -12.76 -9.27 -7.24
N LEU A 89 -12.55 -9.20 -8.56
CA LEU A 89 -13.11 -8.15 -9.39
C LEU A 89 -14.65 -8.19 -9.40
N ASP A 90 -15.24 -9.37 -9.60
CA ASP A 90 -16.70 -9.54 -9.58
C ASP A 90 -17.30 -9.11 -8.22
N GLN A 91 -16.62 -9.45 -7.11
CA GLN A 91 -17.07 -9.06 -5.77
C GLN A 91 -16.90 -7.55 -5.54
N LEU A 92 -15.84 -6.94 -6.07
CA LEU A 92 -15.62 -5.51 -6.00
C LEU A 92 -16.69 -4.75 -6.78
N GLU A 93 -17.03 -5.20 -7.99
CA GLU A 93 -18.11 -4.62 -8.80
C GLU A 93 -19.45 -4.70 -8.08
N LYS A 94 -19.82 -5.88 -7.55
CA LYS A 94 -21.03 -6.04 -6.73
C LYS A 94 -21.00 -5.15 -5.49
N SER A 95 -19.86 -5.04 -4.82
CA SER A 95 -19.74 -4.21 -3.63
C SER A 95 -19.89 -2.72 -3.96
N LYS A 96 -19.40 -2.28 -5.12
CA LYS A 96 -19.51 -0.90 -5.59
C LYS A 96 -20.98 -0.51 -5.77
N GLU A 97 -21.75 -1.35 -6.46
CA GLU A 97 -23.19 -1.14 -6.66
C GLU A 97 -23.95 -1.07 -5.33
N ASN A 98 -23.64 -1.98 -4.39
CA ASN A 98 -24.26 -1.97 -3.07
C ASN A 98 -23.88 -0.73 -2.25
N ILE A 99 -22.62 -0.29 -2.33
CA ILE A 99 -22.14 0.90 -1.62
C ILE A 99 -22.78 2.16 -2.21
N GLU A 100 -22.89 2.27 -3.53
CA GLU A 100 -23.55 3.42 -4.19
C GLU A 100 -24.98 3.59 -3.67
N CYS A 101 -25.76 2.50 -3.58
CA CYS A 101 -27.11 2.54 -3.00
C CYS A 101 -27.14 3.03 -1.54
N VAL A 102 -26.19 2.57 -0.71
CA VAL A 102 -26.08 3.00 0.69
C VAL A 102 -25.66 4.47 0.80
N VAL A 103 -24.72 4.91 -0.04
CA VAL A 103 -24.24 6.29 -0.08
C VAL A 103 -25.36 7.23 -0.50
N ASP A 104 -26.13 6.86 -1.54
CA ASP A 104 -27.28 7.63 -2.01
C ASP A 104 -28.35 7.76 -0.91
N TYR A 105 -28.63 6.67 -0.20
CA TYR A 105 -29.56 6.66 0.93
C TYR A 105 -29.10 7.58 2.09
N LEU A 106 -27.79 7.59 2.36
CA LEU A 106 -27.19 8.44 3.38
C LEU A 106 -27.14 9.91 2.96
N GLN A 107 -27.12 10.24 1.67
CA GLN A 107 -27.06 11.63 1.20
C GLN A 107 -28.44 12.29 1.16
N GLU A 108 -29.51 11.51 1.02
CA GLU A 108 -30.88 12.00 1.00
C GLU A 108 -31.21 12.90 2.21
N GLU A 109 -31.82 14.07 1.96
CA GLU A 109 -31.99 15.13 2.97
C GLU A 109 -32.82 14.71 4.19
N ASN A 110 -33.76 13.78 3.99
CA ASN A 110 -34.73 13.38 5.02
C ASN A 110 -34.17 12.40 6.07
N ASN A 111 -32.98 11.82 5.84
CA ASN A 111 -32.44 10.74 6.66
C ASN A 111 -31.37 11.23 7.67
N THR A 112 -31.75 12.11 8.60
CA THR A 112 -30.82 12.69 9.60
C THR A 112 -30.28 11.65 10.60
N LEU A 113 -31.11 10.68 11.01
CA LEU A 113 -30.72 9.64 11.97
C LEU A 113 -29.64 8.69 11.41
N PRO A 114 -29.78 8.14 10.19
CA PRO A 114 -28.72 7.36 9.55
C PRO A 114 -27.41 8.15 9.35
N LYS A 115 -27.48 9.44 8.98
CA LYS A 115 -26.30 10.31 8.84
C LYS A 115 -25.51 10.42 10.14
N ALA A 116 -26.20 10.69 11.26
CA ALA A 116 -25.57 10.75 12.58
C ALA A 116 -25.01 9.39 13.02
N GLY A 117 -25.70 8.30 12.70
CA GLY A 117 -25.23 6.93 12.95
C GLY A 117 -23.94 6.61 12.19
N ALA A 118 -23.88 6.93 10.90
CA ALA A 118 -22.69 6.71 10.07
C ALA A 118 -21.48 7.51 10.59
N ILE A 119 -21.67 8.78 10.94
CA ILE A 119 -20.62 9.62 11.54
C ILE A 119 -20.17 9.02 12.88
N GLY A 120 -21.10 8.56 13.72
CA GLY A 120 -20.81 7.90 14.98
C GLY A 120 -19.97 6.64 14.81
N ILE A 121 -20.29 5.79 13.84
CA ILE A 121 -19.53 4.57 13.52
C ILE A 121 -18.13 4.94 13.01
N GLY A 122 -18.02 5.97 12.15
CA GLY A 122 -16.71 6.49 11.71
C GLY A 122 -15.85 6.97 12.88
N ALA A 123 -16.45 7.72 13.81
CA ALA A 123 -15.79 8.21 15.01
C ALA A 123 -15.33 7.06 15.92
N LEU A 124 -16.19 6.07 16.14
CA LEU A 124 -15.92 4.92 17.00
C LEU A 124 -14.81 4.04 16.40
N THR A 125 -14.84 3.82 15.09
CA THR A 125 -13.80 3.09 14.35
C THR A 125 -12.45 3.80 14.45
N GLY A 126 -12.43 5.12 14.25
CA GLY A 126 -11.24 5.93 14.46
C GLY A 126 -10.74 5.86 15.90
N LEU A 127 -11.64 5.91 16.87
CA LEU A 127 -11.31 5.80 18.29
C LEU A 127 -10.66 4.45 18.61
N ILE A 128 -11.22 3.33 18.10
CA ILE A 128 -10.66 1.98 18.27
C ILE A 128 -9.24 1.91 17.69
N PHE A 129 -9.04 2.48 16.50
CA PHE A 129 -7.71 2.52 15.88
C PHE A 129 -6.73 3.39 16.68
N GLY A 130 -7.21 4.46 17.32
CA GLY A 130 -6.45 5.34 18.20
C GLY A 130 -6.18 4.79 19.61
N LEU A 131 -6.81 3.67 20.03
CA LEU A 131 -6.70 3.13 21.41
C LEU A 131 -5.27 2.72 21.79
N ARG A 132 -4.44 2.36 20.82
CA ARG A 132 -3.03 2.00 21.05
C ARG A 132 -2.17 3.21 21.45
N GLY A 133 -2.66 4.43 21.28
CA GLY A 133 -1.96 5.69 21.54
C GLY A 133 -2.39 6.42 22.82
N GLY A 134 -1.81 7.61 23.04
CA GLY A 134 -2.24 8.54 24.09
C GLY A 134 -3.53 9.29 23.74
N LEU A 135 -3.99 10.16 24.64
CA LEU A 135 -5.26 10.90 24.49
C LEU A 135 -5.34 11.71 23.19
N PHE A 136 -4.25 12.38 22.79
CA PHE A 136 -4.21 13.14 21.54
C PHE A 136 -4.40 12.26 20.30
N LYS A 137 -3.77 11.08 20.25
CA LYS A 137 -3.97 10.15 19.13
C LYS A 137 -5.40 9.65 19.10
N ARG A 138 -5.98 9.34 20.26
CA ARG A 138 -7.37 8.89 20.36
C ARG A 138 -8.35 9.94 19.82
N THR A 139 -8.18 11.21 20.20
CA THR A 139 -9.05 12.29 19.70
C THR A 139 -8.82 12.55 18.23
N LEU A 140 -7.56 12.60 17.78
CA LEU A 140 -7.24 12.85 16.38
C LEU A 140 -7.86 11.78 15.47
N TYR A 141 -7.60 10.50 15.74
CA TYR A 141 -8.16 9.41 14.93
C TYR A 141 -9.69 9.35 14.99
N ALA A 142 -10.30 9.58 16.15
CA ALA A 142 -11.76 9.66 16.26
C ALA A 142 -12.33 10.81 15.41
N THR A 143 -11.73 12.01 15.49
CA THR A 143 -12.17 13.17 14.70
C THR A 143 -11.94 12.96 13.21
N THR A 144 -10.82 12.36 12.79
CA THR A 144 -10.57 12.03 11.38
C THR A 144 -11.57 11.01 10.86
N GLY A 145 -11.89 9.98 11.65
CA GLY A 145 -12.93 9.01 11.32
C GLY A 145 -14.30 9.67 11.17
N ALA A 146 -14.68 10.52 12.13
CA ALA A 146 -15.93 11.27 12.09
C ALA A 146 -15.99 12.22 10.87
N LEU A 147 -14.93 12.99 10.63
CA LEU A 147 -14.84 13.92 9.51
C LEU A 147 -14.88 13.21 8.16
N SER A 148 -14.22 12.06 8.04
CA SER A 148 -14.25 11.27 6.80
C SER A 148 -15.66 10.83 6.44
N MET A 149 -16.42 10.32 7.41
CA MET A 149 -17.83 9.95 7.19
C MET A 149 -18.74 11.17 7.03
N GLY A 150 -18.46 12.26 7.76
CA GLY A 150 -19.19 13.52 7.62
C GLY A 150 -19.06 14.12 6.21
N ALA A 151 -17.85 14.11 5.64
CA ALA A 151 -17.61 14.57 4.28
C ALA A 151 -18.33 13.70 3.22
N LEU A 152 -18.45 12.39 3.47
CA LEU A 152 -19.18 11.48 2.59
C LEU A 152 -20.70 11.67 2.67
N CYS A 153 -21.25 11.91 3.87
CA CYS A 153 -22.69 12.16 4.07
C CYS A 153 -23.13 13.57 3.64
N TYR A 154 -22.22 14.56 3.65
CA TYR A 154 -22.52 15.98 3.34
C TYR A 154 -21.53 16.58 2.34
N PRO A 155 -21.47 16.09 1.08
CA PRO A 155 -20.44 16.50 0.13
C PRO A 155 -20.54 17.98 -0.31
N LYS A 156 -21.76 18.54 -0.40
CA LYS A 156 -21.98 19.94 -0.80
C LYS A 156 -21.52 20.91 0.28
N GLU A 157 -21.90 20.64 1.52
CA GLU A 157 -21.51 21.44 2.68
C GLU A 157 -20.01 21.32 2.92
N ALA A 158 -19.44 20.11 2.83
CA ALA A 158 -18.02 19.89 3.01
C ALA A 158 -17.17 20.69 2.02
N ALA A 159 -17.59 20.83 0.76
CA ALA A 159 -16.90 21.68 -0.21
C ALA A 159 -16.90 23.17 0.19
N VAL A 160 -18.05 23.68 0.66
CA VAL A 160 -18.15 25.07 1.12
C VAL A 160 -17.29 25.31 2.36
N TYR A 161 -17.34 24.40 3.34
CA TYR A 161 -16.54 24.50 4.57
C TYR A 161 -15.04 24.34 4.30
N ALA A 162 -14.64 23.57 3.30
CA ALA A 162 -13.24 23.45 2.91
C ALA A 162 -12.70 24.78 2.39
N GLU A 163 -13.41 25.44 1.49
CA GLU A 163 -12.99 26.74 0.93
C GLU A 163 -12.94 27.83 2.01
N THR A 164 -14.00 27.95 2.82
CA THR A 164 -14.02 28.93 3.91
C THR A 164 -12.92 28.65 4.93
N GLY A 165 -12.74 27.38 5.32
CA GLY A 165 -11.68 26.95 6.23
C GLY A 165 -10.28 27.27 5.72
N ILE A 166 -10.02 27.12 4.42
CA ILE A 166 -8.73 27.49 3.82
C ILE A 166 -8.49 29.00 3.90
N THR A 167 -9.50 29.83 3.60
CA THR A 167 -9.34 31.30 3.67
C THR A 167 -9.11 31.79 5.09
N GLU A 168 -9.78 31.19 6.08
CA GLU A 168 -9.60 31.53 7.49
C GLU A 168 -8.25 31.04 8.01
N ALA A 169 -7.87 29.81 7.69
CA ALA A 169 -6.57 29.26 8.06
C ALA A 169 -5.42 30.14 7.54
N LYS A 170 -5.51 30.62 6.29
CA LYS A 170 -4.54 31.57 5.73
C LYS A 170 -4.40 32.82 6.60
N LYS A 171 -5.53 33.43 7.02
CA LYS A 171 -5.50 34.62 7.89
C LYS A 171 -4.83 34.32 9.24
N TYR A 172 -5.18 33.22 9.89
CA TYR A 172 -4.60 32.84 11.17
C TYR A 172 -3.10 32.53 11.07
N ILE A 173 -2.68 31.85 10.02
CA ILE A 173 -1.26 31.57 9.77
C ILE A 173 -0.51 32.88 9.53
N THR A 174 -1.08 33.83 8.77
CA THR A 174 -0.48 35.16 8.59
C THR A 174 -0.32 35.91 9.90
N ILE A 175 -1.34 35.90 10.75
CA ILE A 175 -1.27 36.53 12.08
C ILE A 175 -0.17 35.86 12.93
N ALA A 176 -0.12 34.53 12.95
CA ALA A 176 0.89 33.79 13.70
C ALA A 176 2.31 34.04 13.19
N TYR A 177 2.50 34.09 11.86
CA TYR A 177 3.77 34.40 11.23
C TYR A 177 4.24 35.80 11.60
N ASN A 178 3.36 36.79 11.48
CA ASN A 178 3.66 38.18 11.86
C ASN A 178 3.98 38.31 13.35
N PHE A 179 3.34 37.51 14.21
CA PHE A 179 3.62 37.48 15.65
C PHE A 179 5.01 36.92 15.95
N VAL A 180 5.42 35.82 15.30
CA VAL A 180 6.77 35.24 15.46
C VAL A 180 7.85 36.20 14.96
N TYR A 181 7.57 36.97 13.91
CA TYR A 181 8.49 37.97 13.36
C TYR A 181 8.53 39.30 14.13
N GLY A 182 7.62 39.51 15.10
CA GLY A 182 7.64 40.68 15.98
C GLY A 182 7.18 42.00 15.34
N VAL A 183 6.37 41.93 14.28
CA VAL A 183 5.84 43.11 13.56
C VAL A 183 4.90 43.91 14.46
N LYS A 184 5.14 45.23 14.59
CA LYS A 184 4.26 46.13 15.36
C LYS A 184 3.05 46.54 14.51
N LYS A 185 1.94 46.94 15.15
CA LYS A 185 0.67 47.26 14.48
C LYS A 185 0.76 48.29 13.35
N ASP A 186 1.84 49.07 13.27
CA ASP A 186 2.03 50.19 12.35
C ASP A 186 2.90 49.88 11.12
N ASP A 187 3.52 48.69 11.05
CA ASP A 187 4.30 48.25 9.88
C ASP A 187 3.40 47.55 8.85
N PRO A 188 3.70 47.64 7.53
CA PRO A 188 2.91 46.96 6.51
C PRO A 188 2.92 45.44 6.78
N PRO A 189 1.75 44.77 6.78
CA PRO A 189 1.66 43.35 7.08
C PRO A 189 2.53 42.57 6.09
N LEU A 190 3.48 41.77 6.60
CA LEU A 190 4.27 40.88 5.75
C LEU A 190 3.30 39.93 5.04
N GLU A 191 3.34 39.95 3.71
CA GLU A 191 2.64 38.95 2.92
C GLU A 191 3.32 37.60 3.15
N LEU A 192 2.51 36.61 3.51
CA LEU A 192 2.97 35.24 3.67
C LEU A 192 3.71 34.81 2.39
N PRO A 193 4.91 34.20 2.48
CA PRO A 193 5.47 33.54 1.30
C PRO A 193 4.40 32.61 0.75
N SER A 194 4.14 32.70 -0.55
CA SER A 194 3.03 32.00 -1.20
C SER A 194 3.01 30.55 -0.73
N LEU A 195 2.01 30.21 0.10
CA LEU A 195 1.86 28.86 0.62
C LEU A 195 1.90 27.91 -0.59
N PRO A 196 2.61 26.77 -0.48
CA PRO A 196 2.58 25.78 -1.55
C PRO A 196 1.12 25.52 -1.90
N LYS A 197 0.79 25.63 -3.20
CA LYS A 197 -0.56 25.39 -3.69
C LYS A 197 -1.01 24.06 -3.11
N PHE A 198 -2.14 24.07 -2.40
CA PHE A 198 -2.63 22.83 -1.82
C PHE A 198 -2.74 21.79 -2.93
N PRO A 199 -2.15 20.61 -2.73
CA PRO A 199 -2.14 19.57 -3.73
C PRO A 199 -3.60 19.24 -4.05
N SER A 200 -3.94 19.35 -5.32
CA SER A 200 -5.30 19.05 -5.80
C SER A 200 -5.61 17.56 -5.65
N SER A 201 -4.56 16.75 -5.57
CA SER A 201 -4.61 15.30 -5.50
C SER A 201 -3.75 14.77 -4.36
N PHE A 202 -4.17 13.64 -3.79
CA PHE A 202 -3.44 12.97 -2.72
C PHE A 202 -2.03 12.52 -3.16
N SER A 203 -1.83 12.20 -4.45
CA SER A 203 -0.51 11.88 -5.02
C SER A 203 0.45 13.06 -4.96
N GLU A 204 0.00 14.24 -5.41
CA GLU A 204 0.77 15.48 -5.33
C GLU A 204 1.11 15.83 -3.88
N ALA A 205 0.18 15.57 -2.95
CA ALA A 205 0.41 15.76 -1.53
C ALA A 205 1.52 14.85 -1.01
N TRP A 206 1.46 13.57 -1.35
CA TRP A 206 2.45 12.60 -0.94
C TRP A 206 3.82 12.84 -1.56
N ASP A 207 3.86 13.24 -2.82
CA ASP A 207 5.10 13.59 -3.53
C ASP A 207 5.71 14.89 -2.98
N SER A 208 4.89 15.85 -2.57
CA SER A 208 5.35 17.07 -1.86
C SER A 208 5.95 16.74 -0.49
N VAL A 209 5.33 15.80 0.26
CA VAL A 209 5.86 15.35 1.56
C VAL A 209 7.16 14.58 1.38
N LYS A 210 7.21 13.64 0.43
CA LYS A 210 8.44 12.90 0.10
C LYS A 210 9.57 13.82 -0.32
N SER A 211 9.32 14.76 -1.23
CA SER A 211 10.35 15.68 -1.70
C SER A 211 10.87 16.60 -0.59
N THR A 212 10.01 17.01 0.35
CA THR A 212 10.42 17.79 1.53
C THR A 212 11.29 16.94 2.47
N PHE A 213 10.88 15.70 2.79
CA PHE A 213 11.66 14.78 3.63
C PHE A 213 13.00 14.37 3.00
N VAL A 214 13.02 14.17 1.69
CA VAL A 214 14.25 13.82 0.94
C VAL A 214 15.20 15.02 0.83
N SER A 215 14.70 16.26 0.91
CA SER A 215 15.54 17.47 0.85
C SER A 215 16.29 17.74 2.16
N ASP A 216 15.75 17.34 3.31
CA ASP A 216 16.41 17.50 4.61
C ASP A 216 17.63 16.56 4.81
N GLU A 217 17.73 15.45 4.08
CA GLU A 217 18.86 14.50 4.21
C GLU A 217 20.19 15.03 3.62
N LYS A 218 20.18 16.11 2.83
CA LYS A 218 21.40 16.67 2.20
C LYS A 218 22.05 17.86 2.93
N THR A 219 21.49 18.37 4.03
CA THR A 219 22.09 19.51 4.76
C THR A 219 22.66 19.09 6.10
N SER A 220 23.72 18.28 6.09
CA SER A 220 24.65 18.15 7.22
C SER A 220 26.10 18.20 6.74
N LYS A 221 26.59 19.43 6.46
CA LYS A 221 28.01 19.76 6.58
C LYS A 221 28.12 21.17 7.20
N PRO A 222 28.79 21.33 8.36
CA PRO A 222 29.08 22.65 8.89
C PRO A 222 30.11 23.32 7.97
N GLN A 223 29.81 24.52 7.47
CA GLN A 223 30.81 25.40 6.85
C GLN A 223 31.26 26.42 7.89
N GLU A 224 32.45 26.14 8.42
CA GLU A 224 33.26 26.97 9.29
C GLU A 224 34.08 27.98 8.44
N LYS A 225 34.17 29.22 8.94
CA LYS A 225 35.16 30.30 8.64
C LYS A 225 35.16 30.99 7.27
N ALA A 226 34.98 32.31 7.33
CA ALA A 226 36.05 33.27 7.01
C ALA A 226 35.75 34.66 7.61
N VAL A 227 36.46 35.00 8.68
CA VAL A 227 36.79 36.38 9.04
C VAL A 227 38.13 36.65 8.38
N GLU A 228 38.21 37.62 7.45
CA GLU A 228 39.49 38.23 7.11
C GLU A 228 39.30 39.74 6.86
N GLN A 229 40.05 40.50 7.66
CA GLN A 229 40.20 41.95 7.63
C GLN A 229 41.19 42.36 6.53
N ALA A 230 40.92 43.48 5.85
CA ALA A 230 41.87 44.46 5.27
C ALA A 230 41.04 45.34 4.33
N SER A 231 41.15 46.66 4.18
CA SER A 231 42.21 47.62 4.47
C SER A 231 41.60 49.04 4.30
N LYS A 232 41.97 49.99 5.16
CA LYS A 232 41.90 51.45 4.86
C LYS A 232 42.81 51.79 3.65
N PRO A 233 42.55 52.89 2.92
CA PRO A 233 43.08 54.24 3.25
C PRO A 233 41.96 55.31 3.17
N GLY A 234 41.92 56.38 3.97
CA GLY A 234 42.80 57.56 3.93
C GLY A 234 42.64 58.29 2.58
N VAL A 235 42.01 59.46 2.46
CA VAL A 235 42.63 60.80 2.69
C VAL A 235 41.60 61.92 2.40
N THR A 236 41.71 62.99 3.20
CA THR A 236 41.17 64.38 3.20
C THR A 236 40.53 65.01 1.94
N GLU A 237 39.57 65.94 2.11
CA GLU A 237 39.81 67.41 2.16
C GLU A 237 38.51 68.23 2.36
N LYS A 238 38.64 69.28 3.19
CA LYS A 238 37.80 70.50 3.40
C LYS A 238 36.40 70.41 4.00
#